data_AF-A0A9D3XB17-F1
#
_entry.id   AF-A0A9D3XB17-F1
#
_cell.length_a   1.000
_cell.length_b   1.000
_cell.length_c   1.000
_cell.angle_alpha   90.00
_cell.angle_beta   90.00
_cell.angle_gamma   90.00
#
_symmetry.space_group_name_H-M   'P 1'
#
loop_
_entity.id
_entity.type
_entity.pdbx_description
1 polymer ?
#
loop_
_entity_poly.entity_id
_entity_poly.type
_entity_poly.pdbx_seq_one_letter_code
_entity_poly.pdbx_strand_id
1 'polypeptide(L)'
;TSINSSAEFKGINEMCRNFSLQGKRSSRSSSFCSFFNSTLEILMSTFGDGSTALSLENVTLRFNALLNSTSLWDSGDKWEVGSAVTVLLQSVELAALATALRSPERTTQNVTTESLAIQTQLITGNCSQHSEVFTLRAHEETMDVHCATVTGAATQ
;
A
#
# COMPACT_ATOMS: atom_id res chain seq x y z
N THR A 1 -4.80 6.98 -15.36
CA THR A 1 -5.70 7.26 -14.22
C THR A 1 -4.82 7.82 -13.11
N SER A 2 -4.93 9.10 -12.74
CA SER A 2 -4.19 9.59 -11.57
C SER A 2 -4.95 9.14 -10.33
N ILE A 3 -4.32 8.32 -9.50
CA ILE A 3 -4.91 7.91 -8.23
C ILE A 3 -4.74 9.09 -7.28
N ASN A 4 -5.86 9.75 -6.93
CA ASN A 4 -5.83 10.85 -5.97
C ASN A 4 -5.85 10.30 -4.53
N SER A 5 -4.71 9.78 -4.08
CA SER A 5 -4.51 9.24 -2.72
C SER A 5 -4.93 10.23 -1.62
N SER A 6 -4.86 11.54 -1.88
CA SER A 6 -5.28 12.58 -0.94
C SER A 6 -6.79 12.55 -0.63
N ALA A 7 -7.63 12.15 -1.59
CA ALA A 7 -9.07 12.04 -1.38
C ALA A 7 -9.43 10.80 -0.54
N GLU A 8 -8.67 9.71 -0.69
CA GLU A 8 -8.93 8.41 -0.06
C GLU A 8 -8.74 8.44 1.46
N PHE A 9 -7.74 9.19 1.95
CA PHE A 9 -7.40 9.25 3.38
C PHE A 9 -7.85 10.51 4.11
N LYS A 10 -8.74 11.31 3.50
CA LYS A 10 -9.14 12.62 4.02
C LYS A 10 -9.72 12.57 5.44
N GLY A 11 -10.58 11.58 5.72
CA GLY A 11 -11.24 11.45 7.03
C GLY A 11 -10.26 11.16 8.19
N ILE A 12 -9.25 10.33 7.95
CA ILE A 12 -8.25 9.98 8.97
C ILE A 12 -7.25 11.14 9.17
N ASN A 13 -6.90 11.84 8.09
CA ASN A 13 -6.09 13.05 8.18
C ASN A 13 -6.79 14.14 9.03
N GLU A 14 -8.09 14.33 8.83
CA GLU A 14 -8.88 15.27 9.63
C GLU A 14 -8.98 14.84 11.11
N MET A 15 -9.10 13.55 11.39
CA MET A 15 -9.03 13.00 12.76
C MET A 15 -7.70 13.34 13.45
N CYS A 16 -6.56 13.09 12.78
CA CYS A 16 -5.24 13.38 13.35
C CYS A 16 -4.97 14.88 13.53
N ARG A 17 -5.49 15.71 12.62
CA ARG A 17 -5.46 17.16 12.76
C ARG A 17 -6.28 17.62 13.97
N ASN A 18 -7.45 17.04 14.19
CA ASN A 18 -8.31 17.36 15.33
C ASN A 18 -7.67 16.98 16.68
N PHE A 19 -6.98 15.84 16.77
CA PHE A 19 -6.21 15.48 17.97
C PHE A 19 -5.10 16.49 18.29
N SER A 20 -4.43 17.01 17.25
CA SER A 20 -3.39 18.02 17.40
C SER A 20 -3.95 19.36 17.92
N LEU A 21 -5.17 19.75 17.49
CA LEU A 21 -5.83 20.99 17.89
C LEU A 21 -6.41 20.94 19.31
N GLN A 22 -6.89 19.79 19.77
CA GLN A 22 -7.53 19.66 21.08
C GLN A 22 -6.55 19.61 22.26
N GLY A 23 -5.23 19.60 22.02
CA GLY A 23 -4.21 19.52 23.08
C GLY A 23 -4.24 18.24 23.92
N LYS A 24 -5.16 17.31 23.64
CA LYS A 24 -5.27 15.99 24.28
C LYS A 24 -4.23 15.05 23.68
N ARG A 25 -2.97 15.25 24.06
CA ARG A 25 -1.89 14.31 23.74
C ARG A 25 -1.97 13.12 24.69
N SER A 26 -2.91 12.21 24.45
CA SER A 26 -2.72 10.85 24.94
C SER A 26 -1.52 10.27 24.18
N SER A 27 -0.61 9.57 24.87
CA SER A 27 0.56 8.93 24.23
C SER A 27 0.16 7.93 23.13
N ARG A 28 -1.10 7.48 23.12
CA ARG A 28 -1.66 6.49 22.18
C ARG A 28 -2.10 7.13 20.86
N SER A 29 -2.89 8.21 20.94
CA SER A 29 -3.31 8.98 19.76
C SER A 29 -2.12 9.61 19.01
N SER A 30 -0.99 9.85 19.70
CA SER A 30 0.26 10.26 19.03
C SER A 30 0.93 9.13 18.24
N SER A 31 0.88 7.88 18.71
CA SER A 31 1.47 6.73 18.00
C SER A 31 0.70 6.39 16.73
N PHE A 32 -0.64 6.40 16.79
CA PHE A 32 -1.52 6.22 15.63
C PHE A 32 -1.27 7.28 14.56
N CYS A 33 -1.31 8.56 14.93
CA CYS A 33 -1.11 9.64 13.96
C CYS A 33 0.33 9.71 13.43
N SER A 34 1.33 9.35 14.23
CA SER A 34 2.70 9.21 13.74
C SER A 34 2.79 8.12 12.67
N PHE A 35 2.24 6.93 12.94
CA PHE A 35 2.23 5.84 11.98
C PHE A 35 1.48 6.20 10.70
N PHE A 36 0.30 6.81 10.83
CA PHE A 36 -0.50 7.30 9.70
C PHE A 36 0.29 8.29 8.83
N ASN A 37 0.89 9.30 9.45
CA ASN A 37 1.67 10.31 8.72
C ASN A 37 2.89 9.70 8.02
N SER A 38 3.64 8.82 8.69
CA SER A 38 4.78 8.12 8.08
C SER A 38 4.34 7.21 6.93
N THR A 39 3.20 6.53 7.05
CA THR A 39 2.61 5.72 5.97
C THR A 39 2.32 6.57 4.74
N LEU A 40 1.67 7.73 4.94
CA LEU A 40 1.38 8.65 3.85
C LEU A 40 2.65 9.28 3.26
N GLU A 41 3.66 9.58 4.07
CA GLU A 41 4.94 10.10 3.57
C GLU A 41 5.63 9.10 2.62
N ILE A 42 5.65 7.82 2.98
CA ILE A 42 6.18 6.75 2.12
C ILE A 42 5.37 6.71 0.82
N LEU A 43 4.05 6.69 0.89
CA LEU A 43 3.17 6.69 -0.28
C LEU A 43 3.42 7.92 -1.18
N MET A 44 3.46 9.12 -0.61
CA MET A 44 3.66 10.34 -1.40
C MET A 44 5.05 10.37 -2.05
N SER A 45 6.07 9.77 -1.41
CA SER A 45 7.40 9.65 -2.01
C SER A 45 7.46 8.75 -3.25
N THR A 46 6.47 7.86 -3.46
CA THR A 46 6.39 7.05 -4.69
C THR A 46 5.86 7.84 -5.88
N PHE A 47 5.09 8.89 -5.62
CA PHE A 47 4.50 9.75 -6.65
C PHE A 47 5.36 10.97 -6.99
N GLY A 48 6.55 11.10 -6.40
CA GLY A 48 7.48 12.19 -6.72
C GLY A 48 7.94 12.21 -8.19
N ASP A 49 8.22 13.41 -8.69
CA ASP A 49 8.63 13.65 -10.08
C ASP A 49 10.03 13.09 -10.39
N GLY A 50 10.27 12.63 -11.62
CA GLY A 50 11.62 12.35 -12.14
C GLY A 50 12.36 11.16 -11.49
N SER A 51 13.68 11.34 -11.25
CA SER A 51 14.66 10.32 -10.80
C SER A 51 14.63 10.00 -9.30
N THR A 52 13.80 10.68 -8.52
CA THR A 52 13.70 10.52 -7.05
C THR A 52 12.68 9.48 -6.61
N ALA A 53 11.85 8.99 -7.53
CA ALA A 53 10.83 8.03 -7.16
C ALA A 53 11.41 6.66 -6.84
N LEU A 54 10.84 6.07 -5.82
CA LEU A 54 11.33 4.83 -5.24
C LEU A 54 11.04 3.63 -6.16
N SER A 55 11.98 2.69 -6.22
CA SER A 55 11.74 1.34 -6.73
C SER A 55 10.82 0.56 -5.77
N LEU A 56 10.20 -0.52 -6.26
CA LEU A 56 9.39 -1.41 -5.41
C LEU A 56 10.17 -1.89 -4.19
N GLU A 57 11.45 -2.23 -4.36
CA GLU A 57 12.36 -2.62 -3.27
C GLU A 57 12.51 -1.51 -2.21
N ASN A 58 12.81 -0.28 -2.63
CA ASN A 58 12.95 0.84 -1.71
C ASN A 58 11.66 1.12 -0.94
N VAL A 59 10.50 1.07 -1.60
CA VAL A 59 9.21 1.29 -0.93
C VAL A 59 8.93 0.18 0.08
N THR A 60 9.15 -1.08 -0.32
CA THR A 60 8.93 -2.25 0.55
C THR A 60 9.80 -2.17 1.80
N LEU A 61 11.07 -1.80 1.65
CA LEU A 61 12.00 -1.62 2.79
C LEU A 61 11.54 -0.52 3.75
N ARG A 62 10.99 0.60 3.24
CA ARG A 62 10.47 1.68 4.09
C ARG A 62 9.22 1.27 4.85
N PHE A 63 8.29 0.56 4.22
CA PHE A 63 7.11 0.03 4.90
C PHE A 63 7.51 -1.03 5.93
N ASN A 64 8.46 -1.91 5.62
CA ASN A 64 9.00 -2.88 6.57
C ASN A 64 9.59 -2.19 7.80
N ALA A 65 10.44 -1.17 7.59
CA ALA A 65 11.01 -0.40 8.69
C ALA A 65 9.93 0.29 9.56
N LEU A 66 8.87 0.82 8.94
CA LEU A 66 7.74 1.42 9.66
C LEU A 66 6.98 0.38 10.49
N LEU A 67 6.70 -0.79 9.93
CA LEU A 67 6.05 -1.91 10.62
C LEU A 67 6.83 -2.36 11.87
N ASN A 68 8.16 -2.32 11.80
CA ASN A 68 9.04 -2.83 12.86
C ASN A 68 9.45 -1.78 13.89
N SER A 69 9.21 -0.49 13.63
CA SER A 69 9.59 0.61 14.52
C SER A 69 8.42 1.23 15.29
N THR A 70 7.18 0.87 14.96
CA THR A 70 5.99 1.45 15.59
C THR A 70 5.64 0.76 16.91
N SER A 71 5.33 1.55 17.94
CA SER A 71 4.75 1.08 19.21
C SER A 71 3.22 1.02 19.18
N LEU A 72 2.59 1.33 18.04
CA LEU A 72 1.14 1.29 17.87
C LEU A 72 0.57 -0.11 18.16
N TRP A 73 1.32 -1.17 17.85
CA TRP A 73 0.91 -2.55 18.08
C TRP A 73 0.70 -2.87 19.57
N ASP A 74 1.43 -2.17 20.44
CA ASP A 74 1.36 -2.34 21.89
C ASP A 74 0.25 -1.51 22.54
N SER A 75 -0.49 -0.69 21.78
CA SER A 75 -1.50 0.24 22.33
C SER A 75 -2.70 -0.48 22.96
N GLY A 76 -3.00 -1.70 22.49
CA GLY A 76 -4.17 -2.49 22.85
C GLY A 76 -5.49 -1.97 22.28
N ASP A 77 -5.49 -0.83 21.57
CA ASP A 77 -6.68 -0.26 20.95
C ASP A 77 -6.90 -0.86 19.56
N LYS A 78 -7.85 -1.80 19.49
CA LYS A 78 -8.19 -2.51 18.26
C LYS A 78 -8.68 -1.58 17.15
N TRP A 79 -9.31 -0.45 17.49
CA TRP A 79 -9.80 0.50 16.50
C TRP A 79 -8.64 1.27 15.88
N GLU A 80 -7.70 1.79 16.70
CA GLU A 80 -6.51 2.48 16.19
C GLU A 80 -5.65 1.54 15.34
N VAL A 81 -5.40 0.32 15.82
CA VAL A 81 -4.62 -0.70 15.09
C VAL A 81 -5.32 -1.09 13.78
N GLY A 82 -6.62 -1.40 13.81
CA GLY A 82 -7.38 -1.79 12.61
C GLY A 82 -7.42 -0.67 11.56
N SER A 83 -7.60 0.58 11.99
CA SER A 83 -7.59 1.75 11.11
C SER A 83 -6.20 1.96 10.50
N ALA A 84 -5.13 1.81 11.28
CA ALA A 84 -3.76 1.98 10.80
C ALA A 84 -3.35 0.89 9.80
N VAL A 85 -3.68 -0.38 10.08
CA VAL A 85 -3.45 -1.49 9.15
C VAL A 85 -4.20 -1.28 7.84
N THR A 86 -5.44 -0.78 7.90
CA THR A 86 -6.22 -0.47 6.68
C THR A 86 -5.50 0.56 5.82
N VAL A 87 -5.07 1.68 6.41
CA VAL A 87 -4.34 2.73 5.67
C VAL A 87 -3.01 2.21 5.13
N LEU A 88 -2.29 1.40 5.91
CA LEU A 88 -1.05 0.78 5.48
C LEU A 88 -1.26 -0.08 4.23
N LEU A 89 -2.24 -0.98 4.24
CA LEU A 89 -2.51 -1.89 3.13
C LEU A 89 -2.90 -1.12 1.86
N GLN A 90 -3.79 -0.14 1.96
CA GLN A 90 -4.15 0.72 0.83
C GLN A 90 -2.94 1.49 0.29
N SER A 91 -2.07 2.00 1.18
CA SER A 91 -0.87 2.73 0.78
C SER A 91 0.16 1.81 0.11
N VAL A 92 0.35 0.59 0.62
CA VAL A 92 1.22 -0.43 0.03
C VAL A 92 0.72 -0.80 -1.37
N GLU A 93 -0.58 -1.04 -1.53
CA GLU A 93 -1.20 -1.37 -2.82
C GLU A 93 -0.95 -0.26 -3.85
N LEU A 94 -1.27 0.99 -3.50
CA LEU A 94 -1.09 2.15 -4.39
C LEU A 94 0.38 2.38 -4.77
N ALA A 95 1.29 2.25 -3.80
CA ALA A 95 2.71 2.37 -4.03
C ALA A 95 3.24 1.25 -4.93
N ALA A 96 2.85 0.00 -4.67
CA ALA A 96 3.24 -1.14 -5.49
C ALA A 96 2.74 -0.99 -6.93
N LEU A 97 1.49 -0.55 -7.11
CA LEU A 97 0.92 -0.25 -8.42
C LEU A 97 1.69 0.88 -9.13
N ALA A 98 1.95 1.99 -8.44
CA ALA A 98 2.68 3.12 -9.02
C ALA A 98 4.10 2.72 -9.47
N THR A 99 4.82 1.93 -8.65
CA THR A 99 6.16 1.46 -8.99
C THR A 99 6.16 0.45 -10.15
N ALA A 100 5.17 -0.45 -10.20
CA ALA A 100 5.00 -1.39 -11.31
C ALA A 100 4.74 -0.67 -12.64
N LEU A 101 3.82 0.31 -12.65
CA LEU A 101 3.49 1.08 -13.86
C LEU A 101 4.67 1.90 -14.40
N ARG A 102 5.60 2.30 -13.53
CA ARG A 102 6.82 3.05 -13.90
C ARG A 102 7.94 2.17 -14.44
N SER A 103 7.85 0.86 -14.26
CA SER A 103 8.86 -0.10 -14.71
C SER A 103 8.21 -1.17 -15.61
N PRO A 104 7.59 -0.77 -16.74
CA PRO A 104 6.86 -1.69 -17.61
C PRO A 104 7.75 -2.78 -18.21
N GLU A 105 9.07 -2.57 -18.25
CA GLU A 105 10.06 -3.57 -18.64
C GLU A 105 10.17 -4.74 -17.64
N ARG A 106 9.74 -4.54 -16.38
CA ARG A 106 9.71 -5.58 -15.34
C ARG A 106 8.30 -6.14 -15.21
N THR A 107 7.97 -7.08 -16.10
CA THR A 107 6.64 -7.73 -16.16
C THR A 107 6.25 -8.44 -14.87
N THR A 108 7.19 -8.88 -14.05
CA THR A 108 6.93 -9.39 -12.71
C THR A 108 8.00 -8.88 -11.76
N GLN A 109 7.58 -8.39 -10.59
CA GLN A 109 8.48 -7.95 -9.53
C GLN A 109 8.03 -8.61 -8.23
N ASN A 110 8.99 -9.06 -7.44
CA ASN A 110 8.73 -9.67 -6.14
C ASN A 110 9.76 -9.14 -5.14
N VAL A 111 9.28 -8.69 -3.99
CA VAL A 111 10.12 -8.28 -2.86
C VAL A 111 9.53 -8.91 -1.60
N THR A 112 10.38 -9.52 -0.80
CA THR A 112 10.01 -10.11 0.49
C THR A 112 10.95 -9.58 1.57
N THR A 113 10.36 -9.13 2.67
CA THR A 113 11.03 -8.71 3.89
C THR A 113 10.48 -9.52 5.07
N GLU A 114 10.93 -9.23 6.29
CA GLU A 114 10.46 -9.95 7.49
C GLU A 114 8.97 -9.73 7.79
N SER A 115 8.42 -8.56 7.45
CA SER A 115 7.04 -8.17 7.78
C SER A 115 6.15 -7.95 6.55
N LEU A 116 6.69 -8.03 5.32
CA LEU A 116 5.93 -7.73 4.11
C LEU A 116 6.43 -8.52 2.90
N ALA A 117 5.51 -9.06 2.11
CA ALA A 117 5.81 -9.63 0.80
C ALA A 117 4.90 -8.98 -0.24
N ILE A 118 5.49 -8.50 -1.34
CA ILE A 118 4.76 -7.86 -2.43
C ILE A 118 5.19 -8.50 -3.73
N GLN A 119 4.20 -8.92 -4.53
CA GLN A 119 4.40 -9.23 -5.93
C GLN A 119 3.53 -8.32 -6.79
N THR A 120 4.12 -7.79 -7.86
CA THR A 120 3.39 -7.09 -8.92
C THR A 120 3.61 -7.84 -10.23
N GLN A 121 2.57 -7.87 -11.05
CA GLN A 121 2.62 -8.49 -12.38
C GLN A 121 1.93 -7.58 -13.40
N LEU A 122 2.68 -7.17 -14.41
CA LEU A 122 2.15 -6.46 -15.57
C LEU A 122 1.76 -7.49 -16.63
N ILE A 123 0.47 -7.52 -16.96
CA ILE A 123 -0.07 -8.41 -17.98
C ILE A 123 0.01 -7.69 -19.32
N THR A 124 0.93 -8.11 -20.18
CA THR A 124 1.10 -7.57 -21.53
C THR A 124 0.36 -8.46 -22.54
N GLY A 125 -0.71 -7.95 -23.15
CA GLY A 125 -1.51 -8.67 -24.15
C GLY A 125 -3.02 -8.53 -23.93
N ASN A 126 -3.81 -9.03 -24.88
CA ASN A 126 -5.25 -8.83 -24.93
C ASN A 126 -6.03 -9.75 -23.99
N CYS A 127 -5.36 -10.43 -23.05
CA CYS A 127 -6.01 -11.38 -22.18
C CYS A 127 -6.78 -12.42 -23.04
N SER A 128 -6.03 -13.01 -23.98
CA SER A 128 -6.54 -13.58 -25.24
C SER A 128 -7.44 -14.81 -25.04
N GLN A 129 -7.35 -15.45 -23.87
CA GLN A 129 -8.17 -16.59 -23.49
C GLN A 129 -8.88 -16.26 -22.17
N HIS A 130 -10.21 -16.31 -22.15
CA HIS A 130 -11.00 -16.05 -20.92
C HIS A 130 -10.68 -17.02 -19.77
N SER A 131 -10.10 -18.18 -20.07
CA SER A 131 -9.65 -19.17 -19.09
C SER A 131 -8.23 -18.93 -18.55
N GLU A 132 -7.55 -17.87 -19.00
CA GLU A 132 -6.22 -17.54 -18.48
C GLU A 132 -6.32 -17.07 -17.02
N VAL A 133 -5.50 -17.70 -16.17
CA VAL A 133 -5.41 -17.43 -14.74
C VAL A 133 -3.98 -17.01 -14.43
N PHE A 134 -3.83 -15.87 -13.76
CA PHE A 134 -2.54 -15.35 -13.29
C PHE A 134 -2.42 -15.62 -11.80
N THR A 135 -1.41 -16.36 -11.38
CA THR A 135 -1.17 -16.63 -9.96
C THR A 135 -0.17 -15.62 -9.40
N LEU A 136 -0.67 -14.72 -8.57
CA LEU A 136 0.17 -13.87 -7.72
C LEU A 136 0.68 -14.67 -6.52
N ARG A 137 1.93 -14.45 -6.14
CA ARG A 137 2.60 -15.13 -5.02
C ARG A 137 3.29 -14.12 -4.11
N ALA A 138 2.93 -14.14 -2.84
CA ALA A 138 3.55 -13.32 -1.80
C ALA A 138 3.96 -14.23 -0.65
N HIS A 139 5.26 -14.47 -0.49
CA HIS A 139 5.78 -15.49 0.42
C HIS A 139 5.19 -16.89 0.14
N GLU A 140 4.54 -17.51 1.11
CA GLU A 140 3.87 -18.81 0.98
C GLU A 140 2.42 -18.70 0.49
N GLU A 141 1.88 -17.47 0.41
CA GLU A 141 0.51 -17.21 0.00
C GLU A 141 0.39 -17.03 -1.51
N THR A 142 -0.74 -17.47 -2.06
CA THR A 142 -1.04 -17.36 -3.49
C THR A 142 -2.44 -16.82 -3.73
N MET A 143 -2.59 -16.01 -4.78
CA MET A 143 -3.88 -15.49 -5.23
C MET A 143 -4.00 -15.69 -6.74
N ASP A 144 -5.06 -16.38 -7.15
CA ASP A 144 -5.38 -16.54 -8.56
C ASP A 144 -6.27 -15.40 -9.05
N VAL A 145 -5.86 -14.75 -10.13
CA VAL A 145 -6.55 -13.64 -10.77
C VAL A 145 -6.97 -14.09 -12.17
N HIS A 146 -8.28 -14.14 -12.40
CA HIS A 146 -8.82 -14.47 -13.71
C HIS A 146 -8.65 -13.29 -14.67
N CYS A 147 -8.37 -13.61 -15.93
CA CYS A 147 -8.30 -12.64 -17.01
C CYS A 147 -9.56 -11.76 -17.17
N ALA A 148 -10.76 -12.30 -16.89
CA ALA A 148 -12.00 -11.52 -16.88
C ALA A 148 -11.98 -10.39 -15.83
N THR A 149 -11.34 -10.60 -14.67
CA THR A 149 -11.17 -9.58 -13.62
C THR A 149 -10.30 -8.43 -14.10
N VAL A 150 -9.28 -8.70 -14.93
CA VAL A 150 -8.33 -7.71 -15.45
C VAL A 150 -8.96 -6.85 -16.54
N THR A 151 -9.73 -7.46 -17.45
CA THR A 151 -10.37 -6.76 -18.57
C THR A 151 -11.65 -6.01 -18.18
N GLY A 152 -12.17 -6.25 -16.97
CA GLY A 152 -13.45 -5.69 -16.52
C GLY A 152 -14.66 -6.23 -17.30
N ALA A 153 -14.48 -7.35 -18.02
CA ALA A 153 -15.58 -8.02 -18.68
C ALA A 153 -16.51 -8.58 -17.59
N ALA A 154 -17.68 -7.95 -17.45
CA ALA A 154 -18.73 -8.46 -16.57
C ALA A 154 -19.00 -9.92 -16.94
N THR A 155 -18.96 -10.80 -15.94
CA THR A 155 -19.50 -12.16 -16.05
C THR A 155 -20.93 -12.06 -16.59
N GLN A 156 -21.13 -12.57 -17.80
CA GLN A 156 -22.40 -12.56 -18.50
C GLN A 156 -23.28 -13.73 -18.04
#